data_AF-A0A1F8GL39-F1
#
_entry.id   AF-A0A1F8GL39-F1
#
_cell.length_a   1.000
_cell.length_b   1.000
_cell.length_c   1.000
_cell.angle_alpha   90.00
_cell.angle_beta   90.00
_cell.angle_gamma   90.00
#
_symmetry.space_group_name_H-M   'P 1'
#
loop_
_entity.id
_entity.type
_entity.pdbx_description
1 polymer ?
#
loop_
_entity_poly.entity_id
_entity_poly.type
_entity_poly.pdbx_seq_one_letter_code
_entity_poly.pdbx_strand_id
1 'polypeptide(L)'
;MLSVVLITVLSAGAAGFVIKWLLDQNTEPGAPKITWREFKIVMACTPVLAMLTAWAGWAMARSSNMTFYEYHNGWEVSAIKSQITCSRDGPCRWEYDCDPYIVMVSYDCNCTTDDKGHTSCSTCWRPETRYHDCPYVNREYNYSIKTTLGEYDVVSYVFPDNPQANRWRVSESIPQSVINSAGVGDPPFWTEVRKRCEANAPGPVSKRSSYNNYILASERTLMKQYSSDIEDYKKKGLLPDLPKSIEYLYGTNKVRFIGSKPWNYRAWERGVEYLNGALGTQLRGDLMLVIVNNPSVSSNPERYTLALKAHWQDKTAYGADALPKNAMVVVLGTDDGNIISWSRAFTAMPLGNEKMTTVLRDGLKGLPMVPEKIIGPIQSRRDQKGVWYPPDSNGIMLPRILWGIDDPSTKFIRVSMSGDDGKGGFLYLKGEIQPTTGQAWAIGIVSFILCIGIWLWAANHRDTSEGPTRFGGYHRR
;
A
#
# COMPACT_ATOMS: atom_id res chain seq x y z
N MET A 1 11.73 21.11 14.15
CA MET A 1 12.99 20.75 13.49
C MET A 1 14.18 21.29 14.26
N LEU A 2 14.28 22.62 14.45
CA LEU A 2 15.40 23.25 15.16
C LEU A 2 15.67 22.62 16.55
N SER A 3 14.64 22.40 17.35
CA SER A 3 14.78 21.75 18.67
C SER A 3 15.33 20.33 18.60
N VAL A 4 14.93 19.54 17.58
CA VAL A 4 15.45 18.17 17.37
C VAL A 4 16.94 18.23 17.02
N VAL A 5 17.33 19.12 16.10
CA VAL A 5 18.75 19.31 15.72
C VAL A 5 19.57 19.74 16.93
N LEU A 6 19.11 20.72 17.69
CA LEU A 6 19.81 21.21 18.90
C LEU A 6 20.03 20.09 19.93
N ILE A 7 18.98 19.34 20.25
CA ILE A 7 19.06 18.21 21.19
C ILE A 7 20.03 17.15 20.68
N THR A 8 19.98 16.80 19.39
CA THR A 8 20.90 15.82 18.80
C THR A 8 22.35 16.30 18.82
N VAL A 9 22.63 17.57 18.50
CA VAL A 9 23.99 18.12 18.53
C VAL A 9 24.56 18.13 19.95
N LEU A 10 23.76 18.58 20.93
CA LEU A 10 24.20 18.62 22.33
C LEU A 10 24.47 17.22 22.89
N SER A 11 23.55 16.27 22.64
CA SER A 11 23.72 14.89 23.09
C SER A 11 24.89 14.18 22.39
N ALA A 12 25.06 14.35 21.08
CA ALA A 12 26.19 13.78 20.35
C ALA A 12 27.53 14.40 20.77
N GLY A 13 27.57 15.71 21.05
CA GLY A 13 28.75 16.37 21.58
C GLY A 13 29.13 15.89 22.98
N ALA A 14 28.14 15.70 23.86
CA ALA A 14 28.37 15.12 25.19
C ALA A 14 28.89 13.67 25.08
N ALA A 15 28.31 12.85 24.20
CA ALA A 15 28.79 11.49 23.95
C ALA A 15 30.23 11.50 23.41
N GLY A 16 30.55 12.39 22.47
CA GLY A 16 31.91 12.57 21.94
C GLY A 16 32.92 12.96 23.01
N PHE A 17 32.54 13.82 23.95
CA PHE A 17 33.38 14.19 25.10
C PHE A 17 33.66 12.98 26.01
N VAL A 18 32.62 12.17 26.31
CA VAL A 18 32.77 10.94 27.09
C VAL A 18 33.68 9.93 26.38
N ILE A 19 33.50 9.72 25.07
CA ILE A 19 34.35 8.83 24.25
C ILE A 19 35.81 9.30 24.32
N LYS A 20 36.07 10.60 24.11
CA LYS A 20 37.43 11.14 24.23
C LYS A 20 38.01 10.93 25.63
N TRP A 21 37.25 11.23 26.68
CA TRP A 21 37.70 11.07 28.06
C TRP A 21 38.06 9.63 28.40
N LEU A 22 37.25 8.66 27.96
CA LEU A 22 37.53 7.23 28.13
C LEU A 22 38.79 6.78 27.37
N LEU A 23 38.97 7.23 26.12
CA LEU A 23 40.16 6.90 25.33
C LEU A 23 41.43 7.52 25.90
N ASP A 24 41.34 8.74 26.44
CA ASP A 24 42.48 9.42 27.07
C ASP A 24 42.91 8.75 28.39
N GLN A 25 42.04 8.00 29.06
CA GLN A 25 42.38 7.22 30.26
C GLN A 25 43.14 5.93 29.98
N ASN A 26 43.06 5.39 28.76
CA ASN A 26 43.80 4.19 28.38
C ASN A 26 45.28 4.55 28.12
N THR A 27 46.13 4.19 29.07
CA THR A 27 47.59 4.45 29.06
C THR A 27 48.40 3.40 28.29
N GLU A 28 47.76 2.42 27.67
CA GLU A 28 48.44 1.40 26.88
C GLU A 28 49.15 2.00 25.65
N PRO A 29 50.43 1.68 25.42
CA PRO A 29 51.16 2.14 24.25
C PRO A 29 50.51 1.62 22.96
N GLY A 30 49.99 2.53 22.12
CA GLY A 30 49.33 2.19 20.85
C GLY A 30 47.79 2.10 20.91
N ALA A 31 47.18 2.42 22.05
CA ALA A 31 45.73 2.56 22.15
C ALA A 31 45.21 3.71 21.27
N PRO A 32 44.02 3.56 20.64
CA PRO A 32 43.40 4.63 19.85
C PRO A 32 43.17 5.90 20.69
N LYS A 33 43.56 7.06 20.15
CA LYS A 33 43.35 8.37 20.79
C LYS A 33 42.77 9.33 19.77
N ILE A 34 41.85 10.18 20.21
CA ILE A 34 41.31 11.28 19.40
C ILE A 34 42.09 12.54 19.73
N THR A 35 42.85 13.05 18.76
CA THR A 35 43.62 14.29 18.90
C THR A 35 42.69 15.50 19.07
N TRP A 36 43.19 16.59 19.64
CA TRP A 36 42.41 17.83 19.74
C TRP A 36 42.03 18.42 18.36
N ARG A 37 42.82 18.12 17.32
CA ARG A 37 42.53 18.53 15.94
C ARG A 37 41.35 17.73 15.38
N GLU A 38 41.38 16.40 15.49
CA GLU A 38 40.28 15.52 15.10
C GLU A 38 39.02 15.83 15.90
N PHE A 39 39.14 16.04 17.21
CA PHE A 39 38.00 16.42 18.06
C PHE A 39 37.31 17.69 17.56
N LYS A 40 38.07 18.73 17.20
CA LYS A 40 37.51 19.98 16.64
C LYS A 40 36.83 19.75 15.29
N ILE A 41 37.42 18.93 14.43
CA ILE A 41 36.85 18.59 13.11
C ILE A 41 35.53 17.83 13.29
N VAL A 42 35.50 16.80 14.14
CA VAL A 42 34.30 16.00 14.40
C VAL A 42 33.20 16.83 15.08
N MET A 43 33.57 17.71 16.03
CA MET A 43 32.64 18.68 16.62
C MET A 43 32.04 19.62 15.58
N ALA A 44 32.80 20.07 14.60
CA ALA A 44 32.31 20.94 13.52
C ALA A 44 31.43 20.19 12.51
N CYS A 45 31.73 18.92 12.23
CA CYS A 45 30.94 18.08 11.33
C CYS A 45 29.60 17.63 11.93
N THR A 46 29.53 17.47 13.26
CA THR A 46 28.34 16.97 13.96
C THR A 46 27.07 17.80 13.71
N PRO A 47 27.07 19.15 13.80
CA PRO A 47 25.92 19.99 13.45
C PRO A 47 25.49 19.86 11.99
N VAL A 48 26.44 19.76 11.06
CA VAL A 48 26.14 19.63 9.63
C VAL A 48 25.44 18.30 9.36
N LEU A 49 25.99 17.20 9.89
CA LEU A 49 25.37 15.89 9.74
C LEU A 49 23.97 15.87 10.39
N ALA A 50 23.84 16.38 11.62
CA ALA A 50 22.57 16.43 12.33
C ALA A 50 21.51 17.25 11.57
N MET A 51 21.91 18.34 10.91
CA MET A 51 21.01 19.14 10.10
C MET A 51 20.56 18.39 8.83
N LEU A 52 21.48 17.71 8.15
CA LEU A 52 21.17 16.94 6.93
C LEU A 52 20.27 15.73 7.22
N THR A 53 20.59 14.96 8.25
CA THR A 53 19.78 13.80 8.69
C THR A 53 18.41 14.24 9.18
N ALA A 54 18.34 15.33 9.96
CA ALA A 54 17.07 15.89 10.39
C ALA A 54 16.26 16.40 9.21
N TRP A 55 16.87 17.10 8.25
CA TRP A 55 16.19 17.57 7.04
C TRP A 55 15.63 16.41 6.20
N ALA A 56 16.45 15.39 5.92
CA ALA A 56 16.03 14.20 5.17
C ALA A 56 14.92 13.44 5.90
N GLY A 57 15.09 13.21 7.21
CA GLY A 57 14.09 12.59 8.07
C GLY A 57 12.77 13.38 8.09
N TRP A 58 12.84 14.70 8.18
CA TRP A 58 11.67 15.59 8.18
C TRP A 58 10.93 15.55 6.85
N ALA A 59 11.66 15.52 5.72
CA ALA A 59 11.09 15.40 4.39
C ALA A 59 10.37 14.05 4.20
N MET A 60 11.00 12.95 4.63
CA MET A 60 10.41 11.61 4.58
C MET A 60 9.17 11.50 5.46
N ALA A 61 9.24 11.99 6.71
CA ALA A 61 8.11 11.96 7.64
C ALA A 61 6.92 12.77 7.13
N ARG A 62 7.16 13.97 6.57
CA ARG A 62 6.11 14.76 5.90
C ARG A 62 5.50 14.01 4.72
N SER A 63 6.31 13.40 3.88
CA SER A 63 5.85 12.64 2.71
C SER A 63 4.94 11.48 3.12
N SER A 64 5.36 10.72 4.14
CA SER A 64 4.55 9.64 4.72
C SER A 64 3.22 10.14 5.28
N ASN A 65 3.22 11.27 6.01
CA ASN A 65 1.99 11.84 6.59
C ASN A 65 1.00 12.39 5.54
N MET A 66 1.47 12.63 4.32
CA MET A 66 0.68 13.08 3.18
C MET A 66 0.12 11.92 2.35
N THR A 67 0.59 10.70 2.55
CA THR A 67 0.23 9.55 1.70
C THR A 67 -1.06 8.89 2.20
N PHE A 68 -2.07 8.83 1.34
CA PHE A 68 -3.36 8.20 1.58
C PHE A 68 -3.69 7.24 0.45
N TYR A 69 -4.70 6.40 0.65
CA TYR A 69 -5.14 5.42 -0.33
C TYR A 69 -6.48 5.79 -0.94
N GLU A 70 -6.62 5.53 -2.23
CA GLU A 70 -7.87 5.62 -2.99
C GLU A 70 -8.10 4.33 -3.78
N TYR A 71 -9.35 4.04 -4.11
CA TYR A 71 -9.69 2.96 -5.02
C TYR A 71 -9.75 3.47 -6.46
N HIS A 72 -9.00 2.83 -7.35
CA HIS A 72 -9.17 2.95 -8.79
C HIS A 72 -10.06 1.81 -9.26
N ASN A 73 -11.05 2.13 -10.07
CA ASN A 73 -12.00 1.14 -10.56
C ASN A 73 -11.87 0.97 -12.08
N GLY A 74 -12.17 -0.23 -12.56
CA GLY A 74 -11.84 -0.67 -13.90
C GLY A 74 -12.65 -1.88 -14.34
N TRP A 75 -12.20 -2.50 -15.43
CA TRP A 75 -12.83 -3.67 -16.03
C TRP A 75 -11.83 -4.78 -16.31
N GLU A 76 -12.32 -6.01 -16.26
CA GLU A 76 -11.64 -7.16 -16.85
C GLU A 76 -11.45 -6.93 -18.36
N VAL A 77 -10.28 -7.33 -18.88
CA VAL A 77 -9.93 -7.25 -20.31
C VAL A 77 -9.85 -8.66 -20.89
N SER A 78 -9.05 -9.54 -20.31
CA SER A 78 -8.90 -10.92 -20.78
C SER A 78 -8.37 -11.84 -19.69
N ALA A 79 -8.74 -13.11 -19.74
CA ALA A 79 -8.14 -14.17 -18.94
C ALA A 79 -7.00 -14.81 -19.75
N ILE A 80 -5.78 -14.82 -19.21
CA ILE A 80 -4.58 -15.33 -19.88
C ILE A 80 -4.16 -16.63 -19.21
N LYS A 81 -3.93 -17.66 -20.02
CA LYS A 81 -3.32 -18.92 -19.61
C LYS A 81 -2.00 -19.07 -20.36
N SER A 82 -0.90 -19.00 -19.63
CA SER A 82 0.45 -19.14 -20.18
C SER A 82 0.99 -20.54 -19.86
N GLN A 83 1.53 -21.22 -20.86
CA GLN A 83 2.16 -22.53 -20.69
C GLN A 83 3.65 -22.35 -20.43
N ILE A 84 4.15 -23.02 -19.39
CA ILE A 84 5.58 -23.22 -19.13
C ILE A 84 5.93 -24.60 -19.66
N THR A 85 6.88 -24.67 -20.60
CA THR A 85 7.39 -25.96 -21.07
C THR A 85 8.54 -26.37 -20.14
N CYS A 86 8.43 -27.55 -19.52
CA CYS A 86 9.42 -28.01 -18.57
C CYS A 86 10.60 -28.67 -19.27
N SER A 87 11.78 -28.54 -18.66
CA SER A 87 13.01 -29.21 -19.07
C SER A 87 13.81 -29.57 -17.81
N ARG A 88 14.80 -30.46 -17.94
CA ARG A 88 15.79 -30.68 -16.87
C ARG A 88 16.53 -29.38 -16.57
N ASP A 89 16.74 -29.08 -15.30
CA ASP A 89 17.32 -27.83 -14.78
C ASP A 89 16.61 -26.58 -15.36
N GLY A 90 15.28 -26.68 -15.45
CA GLY A 90 14.44 -25.83 -16.29
C GLY A 90 13.66 -24.75 -15.53
N PRO A 91 12.63 -24.18 -16.18
CA PRO A 91 11.82 -23.10 -15.61
C PRO A 91 10.64 -23.59 -14.75
N CYS A 92 10.48 -24.89 -14.56
CA CYS A 92 9.33 -25.43 -13.83
C CYS A 92 9.61 -25.42 -12.33
N ARG A 93 8.55 -25.29 -11.52
CA ARG A 93 8.72 -25.12 -10.07
C ARG A 93 8.74 -26.45 -9.34
N TRP A 94 7.95 -27.41 -9.82
CA TRP A 94 7.77 -28.68 -9.11
C TRP A 94 8.71 -29.72 -9.66
N GLU A 95 9.81 -29.91 -8.93
CA GLU A 95 10.95 -30.71 -9.37
C GLU A 95 11.34 -31.75 -8.30
N TYR A 96 12.16 -32.70 -8.71
CA TYR A 96 12.82 -33.70 -7.87
C TYR A 96 14.23 -33.97 -8.37
N ASP A 97 15.11 -34.31 -7.44
CA ASP A 97 16.48 -34.73 -7.71
C ASP A 97 16.47 -35.96 -8.63
N CYS A 98 16.97 -35.79 -9.85
CA CYS A 98 17.12 -36.83 -10.85
C CYS A 98 18.56 -36.94 -11.31
N ASP A 99 18.93 -38.10 -11.87
CA ASP A 99 20.21 -38.41 -12.50
C ASP A 99 21.46 -37.83 -11.80
N PRO A 100 22.19 -38.63 -10.99
CA PRO A 100 23.40 -38.14 -10.35
C PRO A 100 24.48 -37.76 -11.39
N TYR A 101 25.18 -36.66 -11.13
CA TYR A 101 26.36 -36.23 -11.87
C TYR A 101 27.49 -35.85 -10.91
N ILE A 102 28.74 -36.06 -11.33
CA ILE A 102 29.91 -35.78 -10.48
C ILE A 102 30.45 -34.40 -10.80
N VAL A 103 30.65 -33.58 -9.77
CA VAL A 103 31.36 -32.30 -9.85
C VAL A 103 32.59 -32.32 -8.97
N MET A 104 33.62 -31.59 -9.37
CA MET A 104 34.81 -31.39 -8.54
C MET A 104 34.58 -30.18 -7.63
N VAL A 105 34.56 -30.40 -6.32
CA VAL A 105 34.43 -29.33 -5.32
C VAL A 105 35.77 -29.08 -4.64
N SER A 106 36.10 -27.81 -4.48
CA SER A 106 37.28 -27.39 -3.74
C SER A 106 37.05 -27.52 -2.24
N TYR A 107 38.04 -28.01 -1.52
CA TYR A 107 38.06 -28.02 -0.05
C TYR A 107 39.47 -27.75 0.47
N ASP A 108 39.56 -27.21 1.68
CA ASP A 108 40.84 -26.95 2.33
C ASP A 108 41.49 -28.26 2.77
N CYS A 109 42.73 -28.45 2.35
CA CYS A 109 43.56 -29.61 2.68
C CYS A 109 44.96 -29.15 3.09
N ASN A 110 45.72 -30.06 3.73
CA ASN A 110 47.10 -29.78 4.14
C ASN A 110 47.23 -28.46 4.93
N CYS A 111 46.30 -28.22 5.85
CA CYS A 111 46.32 -27.03 6.69
C CYS A 111 47.47 -27.11 7.69
N THR A 112 48.35 -26.12 7.66
CA THR A 112 49.41 -25.93 8.65
C THR A 112 49.17 -24.64 9.40
N THR A 113 49.26 -24.70 10.73
CA THR A 113 49.15 -23.53 11.60
C THR A 113 50.54 -23.17 12.11
N ASP A 114 50.96 -21.93 11.93
CA ASP A 114 52.24 -21.46 12.43
C ASP A 114 52.20 -21.19 13.95
N ASP A 115 53.38 -21.00 14.55
CA ASP A 115 53.52 -20.73 16.00
C ASP A 115 52.90 -19.38 16.44
N LYS A 116 52.35 -18.60 15.49
CA LYS A 116 51.62 -17.34 15.73
C LYS A 116 50.11 -17.50 15.58
N GLY A 117 49.63 -18.73 15.33
CA GLY A 117 48.21 -19.05 15.21
C GLY A 117 47.61 -18.80 13.82
N HIS A 118 48.42 -18.48 12.80
CA HIS A 118 47.93 -18.33 11.43
C HIS A 118 47.88 -19.68 10.73
N THR A 119 46.70 -20.04 10.20
CA THR A 119 46.49 -21.29 9.47
C THR A 119 46.51 -21.04 7.96
N SER A 120 47.43 -21.70 7.25
CA SER A 120 47.47 -21.74 5.79
C SER A 120 47.03 -23.12 5.30
N CYS A 121 46.03 -23.17 4.44
CA CYS A 121 45.56 -24.41 3.80
C CYS A 121 45.85 -24.37 2.30
N SER A 122 46.10 -25.54 1.71
CA SER A 122 46.09 -25.74 0.27
C SER A 122 44.65 -26.02 -0.20
N THR A 123 44.31 -25.64 -1.42
CA THR A 123 43.02 -26.02 -2.02
C THR A 123 43.15 -27.37 -2.73
N CYS A 124 42.48 -28.40 -2.22
CA CYS A 124 42.34 -29.70 -2.88
C CYS A 124 40.97 -29.83 -3.54
N TRP A 125 40.83 -30.84 -4.41
CA TRP A 125 39.59 -31.14 -5.11
C TRP A 125 39.14 -32.56 -4.83
N ARG A 126 37.85 -32.75 -4.55
CA ARG A 126 37.24 -34.08 -4.43
C ARG A 126 36.01 -34.18 -5.32
N PRO A 127 35.69 -35.38 -5.85
CA PRO A 127 34.43 -35.60 -6.53
C PRO A 127 33.29 -35.54 -5.51
N GLU A 128 32.23 -34.80 -5.84
CA GLU A 128 30.97 -34.74 -5.11
C GLU A 128 29.84 -35.07 -6.09
N THR A 129 28.98 -36.01 -5.68
CA THR A 129 27.77 -36.34 -6.45
C THR A 129 26.73 -35.27 -6.20
N ARG A 130 26.27 -34.63 -7.27
CA ARG A 130 25.11 -33.74 -7.30
C ARG A 130 24.01 -34.37 -8.15
N TYR A 131 22.81 -33.81 -8.08
CA TYR A 131 21.64 -34.28 -8.82
C TYR A 131 21.07 -33.14 -9.65
N HIS A 132 20.57 -33.48 -10.82
CA HIS A 132 19.83 -32.53 -11.66
C HIS A 132 18.43 -32.31 -11.08
N ASP A 133 17.86 -31.14 -11.36
CA ASP A 133 16.48 -30.86 -11.02
C ASP A 133 15.58 -31.28 -12.19
N CYS A 134 14.82 -32.37 -12.01
CA CYS A 134 13.85 -32.82 -13.02
C CYS A 134 12.43 -32.41 -12.65
N PRO A 135 11.65 -31.91 -13.60
CA PRO A 135 10.25 -31.58 -13.37
C PRO A 135 9.39 -32.84 -13.19
N TYR A 136 8.33 -32.76 -12.40
CA TYR A 136 7.34 -33.85 -12.30
C TYR A 136 6.48 -34.00 -13.56
N VAL A 137 6.18 -32.89 -14.24
CA VAL A 137 5.33 -32.81 -15.44
C VAL A 137 6.11 -32.22 -16.62
N ASN A 138 5.61 -32.43 -17.85
CA ASN A 138 6.21 -31.83 -19.05
C ASN A 138 5.81 -30.36 -19.29
N ARG A 139 4.79 -29.89 -18.59
CA ARG A 139 4.32 -28.50 -18.66
C ARG A 139 3.59 -28.10 -17.39
N GLU A 140 3.74 -26.84 -17.04
CA GLU A 140 3.01 -26.16 -15.97
C GLU A 140 2.28 -24.95 -16.56
N TYR A 141 1.33 -24.38 -15.83
CA TYR A 141 0.55 -23.23 -16.29
C TYR A 141 0.56 -22.08 -15.29
N ASN A 142 0.64 -20.88 -15.84
CA ASN A 142 0.37 -19.63 -15.13
C ASN A 142 -0.96 -19.06 -15.60
N TYR A 143 -1.78 -18.63 -14.65
CA TYR A 143 -3.08 -18.03 -14.89
C TYR A 143 -3.05 -16.59 -14.40
N SER A 144 -3.28 -15.65 -15.31
CA SER A 144 -3.38 -14.23 -14.99
C SER A 144 -4.64 -13.61 -15.61
N ILE A 145 -5.04 -12.47 -15.07
CA ILE A 145 -6.17 -11.68 -15.55
C ILE A 145 -5.65 -10.30 -15.92
N LYS A 146 -5.78 -9.95 -17.20
CA LYS A 146 -5.52 -8.60 -17.69
C LYS A 146 -6.74 -7.73 -17.43
N THR A 147 -6.52 -6.56 -16.86
CA THR A 147 -7.57 -5.57 -16.56
C THR A 147 -7.17 -4.19 -17.10
N THR A 148 -8.08 -3.22 -17.02
CA THR A 148 -7.75 -1.82 -17.32
C THR A 148 -6.83 -1.17 -16.29
N LEU A 149 -6.58 -1.82 -15.14
CA LEU A 149 -5.74 -1.31 -14.03
C LEU A 149 -4.39 -2.02 -13.91
N GLY A 150 -4.10 -2.97 -14.82
CA GLY A 150 -2.92 -3.82 -14.82
C GLY A 150 -3.27 -5.30 -14.91
N GLU A 151 -2.24 -6.13 -14.81
CA GLU A 151 -2.35 -7.59 -14.80
C GLU A 151 -2.32 -8.10 -13.35
N TYR A 152 -3.12 -9.14 -13.09
CA TYR A 152 -3.24 -9.78 -11.79
C TYR A 152 -2.96 -11.27 -11.94
N ASP A 153 -1.96 -11.75 -11.23
CA ASP A 153 -1.65 -13.18 -11.18
C ASP A 153 -2.69 -13.88 -10.29
N VAL A 154 -3.34 -14.91 -10.82
CA VAL A 154 -4.31 -15.74 -10.09
C VAL A 154 -3.57 -16.86 -9.37
N VAL A 155 -2.78 -17.62 -10.12
CA VAL A 155 -1.96 -18.71 -9.62
C VAL A 155 -0.90 -19.05 -10.68
N SER A 156 0.26 -19.52 -10.21
CA SER A 156 1.40 -19.87 -11.06
C SER A 156 1.86 -21.30 -10.79
N TYR A 157 2.47 -21.92 -11.80
CA TYR A 157 3.04 -23.27 -11.73
C TYR A 157 2.01 -24.35 -11.37
N VAL A 158 0.83 -24.30 -11.98
CA VAL A 158 -0.25 -25.29 -11.78
C VAL A 158 -0.08 -26.46 -12.73
N PHE A 159 -0.38 -27.66 -12.27
CA PHE A 159 -0.35 -28.85 -13.13
C PHE A 159 -1.54 -28.90 -14.12
N PRO A 160 -1.40 -29.62 -15.25
CA PRO A 160 -2.53 -29.94 -16.11
C PRO A 160 -3.61 -30.73 -15.37
N ASP A 161 -4.84 -30.76 -15.91
CA ASP A 161 -6.00 -31.48 -15.32
C ASP A 161 -5.69 -32.94 -14.96
N ASN A 162 -4.88 -33.61 -15.78
CA ASN A 162 -4.40 -34.96 -15.51
C ASN A 162 -2.85 -34.96 -15.42
N PRO A 163 -2.28 -34.68 -14.24
CA PRO A 163 -0.81 -34.60 -14.08
C PRO A 163 -0.13 -35.94 -14.35
N GLN A 164 -0.73 -37.06 -13.96
CA GLN A 164 -0.16 -38.40 -14.16
C GLN A 164 -0.06 -38.81 -15.64
N ALA A 165 -0.93 -38.28 -16.50
CA ALA A 165 -0.83 -38.48 -17.96
C ALA A 165 0.19 -37.54 -18.62
N ASN A 166 0.65 -36.51 -17.92
CA ASN A 166 1.56 -35.47 -18.43
C ASN A 166 2.91 -35.49 -17.71
N ARG A 167 3.29 -36.65 -17.16
CA ARG A 167 4.55 -36.83 -16.46
C ARG A 167 5.74 -36.54 -17.37
N TRP A 168 6.78 -35.95 -16.79
CA TRP A 168 8.06 -35.81 -17.47
C TRP A 168 8.73 -37.17 -17.72
N ARG A 169 8.77 -38.03 -16.69
CA ARG A 169 9.19 -39.43 -16.80
C ARG A 169 8.00 -40.37 -16.63
N VAL A 170 7.76 -41.22 -17.62
CA VAL A 170 6.64 -42.17 -17.62
C VAL A 170 6.77 -43.22 -16.50
N SER A 171 7.99 -43.51 -16.05
CA SER A 171 8.26 -44.49 -14.99
C SER A 171 8.04 -43.93 -13.57
N GLU A 172 8.14 -42.62 -13.37
CA GLU A 172 8.05 -42.01 -12.04
C GLU A 172 6.65 -41.50 -11.77
N SER A 173 5.99 -41.93 -10.68
CA SER A 173 4.67 -41.39 -10.32
C SER A 173 4.83 -40.06 -9.58
N ILE A 174 3.95 -39.10 -9.86
CA ILE A 174 3.94 -37.84 -9.12
C ILE A 174 3.32 -38.08 -7.73
N PRO A 175 3.99 -37.74 -6.62
CA PRO A 175 3.40 -37.87 -5.29
C PRO A 175 2.13 -37.04 -5.15
N GLN A 176 1.11 -37.59 -4.49
CA GLN A 176 -0.17 -36.88 -4.32
C GLN A 176 -0.03 -35.58 -3.52
N SER A 177 0.93 -35.51 -2.59
CA SER A 177 1.25 -34.28 -1.84
C SER A 177 1.71 -33.15 -2.76
N VAL A 178 2.50 -33.47 -3.79
CA VAL A 178 2.96 -32.49 -4.79
C VAL A 178 1.78 -32.04 -5.66
N ILE A 179 0.94 -32.97 -6.12
CA ILE A 179 -0.27 -32.64 -6.89
C ILE A 179 -1.18 -31.69 -6.10
N ASN A 180 -1.41 -31.98 -4.82
CA ASN A 180 -2.26 -31.13 -3.96
C ASN A 180 -1.65 -29.75 -3.74
N SER A 181 -0.31 -29.64 -3.68
CA SER A 181 0.40 -28.38 -3.46
C SER A 181 0.47 -27.52 -4.73
N ALA A 182 0.66 -28.15 -5.89
CA ALA A 182 0.65 -27.50 -7.19
C ALA A 182 -0.76 -27.05 -7.61
N GLY A 183 -1.78 -27.80 -7.19
CA GLY A 183 -3.12 -27.70 -7.76
C GLY A 183 -3.19 -28.29 -9.17
N VAL A 184 -4.41 -28.51 -9.66
CA VAL A 184 -4.66 -29.06 -10.99
C VAL A 184 -5.70 -28.25 -11.74
N GLY A 185 -5.47 -28.10 -13.04
CA GLY A 185 -6.46 -27.57 -13.96
C GLY A 185 -6.67 -26.06 -13.92
N ASP A 186 -7.74 -25.62 -14.57
CA ASP A 186 -8.11 -24.20 -14.65
C ASP A 186 -8.74 -23.74 -13.31
N PRO A 187 -8.24 -22.67 -12.66
CA PRO A 187 -8.84 -22.15 -11.44
C PRO A 187 -10.30 -21.72 -11.65
N PRO A 188 -11.22 -21.98 -10.69
CA PRO A 188 -12.63 -21.61 -10.83
C PRO A 188 -12.84 -20.12 -11.10
N PHE A 189 -12.16 -19.24 -10.35
CA PHE A 189 -12.25 -17.80 -10.53
C PHE A 189 -11.79 -17.34 -11.92
N TRP A 190 -10.64 -17.84 -12.38
CA TRP A 190 -10.13 -17.53 -13.72
C TRP A 190 -11.09 -18.01 -14.82
N THR A 191 -11.69 -19.18 -14.63
CA THR A 191 -12.69 -19.75 -15.56
C THR A 191 -13.93 -18.87 -15.65
N GLU A 192 -14.42 -18.32 -14.53
CA GLU A 192 -15.55 -17.39 -14.54
C GLU A 192 -15.22 -16.08 -15.26
N VAL A 193 -14.02 -15.54 -15.05
CA VAL A 193 -13.53 -14.34 -15.75
C VAL A 193 -13.43 -14.58 -17.25
N ARG A 194 -12.89 -15.74 -17.65
CA ARG A 194 -12.81 -16.16 -19.04
C ARG A 194 -14.20 -16.20 -19.69
N LYS A 195 -15.16 -16.88 -19.06
CA LYS A 195 -16.55 -16.95 -19.54
C LYS A 195 -17.18 -15.57 -19.69
N ARG A 196 -16.98 -14.66 -18.72
CA ARG A 196 -17.46 -13.27 -18.80
C ARG A 196 -16.86 -12.50 -19.97
N CYS A 197 -15.55 -12.61 -20.16
CA CYS A 197 -14.85 -11.95 -21.27
C CYS A 197 -15.28 -12.49 -22.63
N GLU A 198 -15.42 -13.82 -22.77
CA GLU A 198 -15.92 -14.48 -23.99
C GLU A 198 -17.37 -14.08 -24.30
N ALA A 199 -18.20 -13.87 -23.28
CA ALA A 199 -19.57 -13.38 -23.41
C ALA A 199 -19.70 -11.85 -23.61
N ASN A 200 -18.59 -11.11 -23.77
CA ASN A 200 -18.56 -9.64 -23.84
C ASN A 200 -19.23 -8.92 -22.65
N ALA A 201 -19.23 -9.55 -21.48
CA ALA A 201 -19.80 -9.04 -20.23
C ALA A 201 -18.73 -9.02 -19.10
N PRO A 202 -17.64 -8.23 -19.25
CA PRO A 202 -16.54 -8.22 -18.30
C PRO A 202 -16.94 -7.74 -16.91
N GLY A 203 -16.37 -8.36 -15.88
CA GLY A 203 -16.57 -7.98 -14.49
C GLY A 203 -15.84 -6.69 -14.09
N PRO A 204 -16.31 -6.01 -13.03
CA PRO A 204 -15.66 -4.84 -12.46
C PRO A 204 -14.38 -5.22 -11.69
N VAL A 205 -13.42 -4.30 -11.67
CA VAL A 205 -12.10 -4.46 -11.02
C VAL A 205 -11.84 -3.26 -10.14
N SER A 206 -11.33 -3.47 -8.93
CA SER A 206 -10.85 -2.42 -8.03
C SER A 206 -9.39 -2.62 -7.66
N LYS A 207 -8.63 -1.53 -7.62
CA LYS A 207 -7.22 -1.48 -7.20
C LYS A 207 -7.01 -0.39 -6.18
N ARG A 208 -6.27 -0.68 -5.12
CA ARG A 208 -5.82 0.35 -4.18
C ARG A 208 -4.62 1.09 -4.77
N SER A 209 -4.66 2.42 -4.76
CA SER A 209 -3.59 3.29 -5.24
C SER A 209 -3.27 4.34 -4.18
N SER A 210 -2.01 4.76 -4.08
CA SER A 210 -1.60 5.81 -3.16
C SER A 210 -1.64 7.18 -3.83
N TYR A 211 -1.95 8.21 -3.04
CA TYR A 211 -1.94 9.60 -3.48
C TYR A 211 -1.60 10.54 -2.32
N ASN A 212 -1.21 11.77 -2.65
CA ASN A 212 -0.99 12.81 -1.65
C ASN A 212 -2.30 13.54 -1.34
N ASN A 213 -2.68 13.64 -0.06
CA ASN A 213 -3.83 14.42 0.40
C ASN A 213 -3.40 15.45 1.44
N TYR A 214 -3.44 16.73 1.08
CA TYR A 214 -3.01 17.81 1.97
C TYR A 214 -4.08 18.21 3.00
N ILE A 215 -5.37 18.01 2.68
CA ILE A 215 -6.50 18.35 3.56
C ILE A 215 -6.53 17.39 4.75
N LEU A 216 -6.49 16.08 4.49
CA LEU A 216 -6.50 15.07 5.55
C LEU A 216 -5.19 15.11 6.37
N ALA A 217 -4.07 15.41 5.72
CA ALA A 217 -2.78 15.52 6.38
C ALA A 217 -2.65 16.75 7.28
N SER A 218 -3.24 17.89 6.94
CA SER A 218 -3.11 19.10 7.77
C SER A 218 -3.98 19.00 9.03
N GLU A 219 -3.34 19.13 10.19
CA GLU A 219 -3.97 18.99 11.51
C GLU A 219 -4.87 20.18 11.89
N ARG A 220 -4.70 21.34 11.23
CA ARG A 220 -5.29 22.62 11.66
C ARG A 220 -6.35 23.18 10.70
N THR A 221 -6.77 22.43 9.69
CA THR A 221 -7.68 22.99 8.68
C THR A 221 -9.12 23.04 9.14
N LEU A 222 -9.78 24.17 8.88
CA LEU A 222 -11.24 24.32 8.94
C LEU A 222 -11.99 23.45 7.92
N MET A 223 -11.27 22.77 7.02
CA MET A 223 -11.83 21.94 5.97
C MET A 223 -12.18 20.51 6.42
N LYS A 224 -11.68 20.10 7.59
CA LYS A 224 -12.09 18.85 8.24
C LYS A 224 -13.47 19.02 8.86
N GLN A 225 -14.34 18.03 8.64
CA GLN A 225 -15.66 18.04 9.25
C GLN A 225 -15.56 17.61 10.72
N TYR A 226 -16.34 18.29 11.56
CA TYR A 226 -16.46 17.96 12.98
C TYR A 226 -17.91 17.62 13.30
N SER A 227 -18.09 16.64 14.18
CA SER A 227 -19.38 16.31 14.78
C SER A 227 -19.18 15.85 16.21
N SER A 228 -19.95 16.40 17.14
CA SER A 228 -20.01 15.95 18.53
C SER A 228 -20.68 14.58 18.70
N ASP A 229 -21.33 14.07 17.66
CA ASP A 229 -22.24 12.92 17.73
C ASP A 229 -21.58 11.60 17.32
N ILE A 230 -20.32 11.65 16.90
CA ILE A 230 -19.55 10.47 16.48
C ILE A 230 -19.58 9.40 17.56
N GLU A 231 -19.28 9.77 18.81
CA GLU A 231 -19.24 8.82 19.92
C GLU A 231 -20.61 8.22 20.25
N ASP A 232 -21.70 8.98 20.11
CA ASP A 232 -23.06 8.48 20.32
C ASP A 232 -23.45 7.47 19.23
N TYR A 233 -23.28 7.83 17.96
CA TYR A 233 -23.58 6.91 16.85
C TYR A 233 -22.67 5.69 16.81
N LYS A 234 -21.39 5.83 17.20
CA LYS A 234 -20.43 4.72 17.31
C LYS A 234 -20.85 3.73 18.40
N LYS A 235 -21.24 4.21 19.59
CA LYS A 235 -21.75 3.37 20.69
C LYS A 235 -23.01 2.61 20.30
N LYS A 236 -23.87 3.22 19.47
CA LYS A 236 -25.09 2.60 18.94
C LYS A 236 -24.84 1.65 17.75
N GLY A 237 -23.60 1.52 17.28
CA GLY A 237 -23.27 0.68 16.12
C GLY A 237 -23.85 1.21 14.79
N LEU A 238 -24.10 2.52 14.70
CA LEU A 238 -24.74 3.16 13.54
C LEU A 238 -23.74 3.73 12.53
N LEU A 239 -22.46 3.84 12.88
CA LEU A 239 -21.39 4.27 11.97
C LEU A 239 -20.68 3.03 11.40
N PRO A 240 -20.85 2.72 10.11
CA PRO A 240 -20.17 1.59 9.49
C PRO A 240 -18.70 1.92 9.20
N ASP A 241 -17.85 0.90 9.16
CA ASP A 241 -16.44 1.06 8.78
C ASP A 241 -16.25 1.25 7.27
N LEU A 242 -15.25 2.06 6.89
CA LEU A 242 -14.76 2.15 5.51
C LEU A 242 -14.21 0.81 5.01
N PRO A 243 -14.33 0.50 3.70
CA PRO A 243 -13.67 -0.67 3.11
C PRO A 243 -12.13 -0.51 3.17
N LYS A 244 -11.44 -1.42 3.87
CA LYS A 244 -9.98 -1.36 4.09
C LYS A 244 -9.15 -2.29 3.20
N SER A 245 -9.79 -3.29 2.57
CA SER A 245 -9.10 -4.35 1.83
C SER A 245 -9.78 -4.67 0.51
N ILE A 246 -8.97 -5.10 -0.46
CA ILE A 246 -9.43 -5.80 -1.65
C ILE A 246 -9.76 -7.23 -1.24
N GLU A 247 -10.96 -7.70 -1.61
CA GLU A 247 -11.40 -9.08 -1.43
C GLU A 247 -11.06 -9.90 -2.68
N TYR A 248 -10.69 -11.17 -2.45
CA TYR A 248 -10.24 -12.11 -3.49
C TYR A 248 -9.00 -11.60 -4.24
N LEU A 249 -9.18 -10.99 -5.42
CA LEU A 249 -8.10 -10.44 -6.26
C LEU A 249 -8.29 -8.94 -6.52
N TYR A 250 -9.52 -8.50 -6.77
CA TYR A 250 -9.85 -7.10 -7.08
C TYR A 250 -11.30 -6.71 -6.74
N GLY A 251 -11.99 -7.49 -5.90
CA GLY A 251 -13.34 -7.15 -5.41
C GLY A 251 -13.27 -6.20 -4.21
N THR A 252 -14.33 -5.45 -3.94
CA THR A 252 -14.40 -4.62 -2.72
C THR A 252 -15.85 -4.27 -2.37
N ASN A 253 -16.25 -4.61 -1.16
CA ASN A 253 -17.59 -4.26 -0.70
C ASN A 253 -17.68 -2.77 -0.34
N LYS A 254 -18.36 -1.99 -1.17
CA LYS A 254 -18.60 -0.54 -1.00
C LYS A 254 -20.04 -0.19 -0.60
N VAL A 255 -20.82 -1.19 -0.17
CA VAL A 255 -22.18 -1.01 0.33
C VAL A 255 -22.22 -1.31 1.81
N ARG A 256 -22.90 -0.46 2.59
CA ARG A 256 -23.10 -0.66 4.03
C ARG A 256 -24.59 -0.58 4.35
N PHE A 257 -25.05 -1.46 5.23
CA PHE A 257 -26.43 -1.50 5.68
C PHE A 257 -26.46 -1.19 7.18
N ILE A 258 -27.27 -0.22 7.58
CA ILE A 258 -27.49 0.18 8.97
C ILE A 258 -28.92 -0.16 9.38
N GLY A 259 -29.05 -0.95 10.45
CA GLY A 259 -30.32 -1.57 10.84
C GLY A 259 -30.59 -2.84 10.04
N SER A 260 -31.65 -2.85 9.24
CA SER A 260 -32.07 -4.05 8.50
C SER A 260 -31.30 -4.24 7.19
N LYS A 261 -30.72 -5.43 7.00
CA LYS A 261 -30.06 -5.84 5.75
C LYS A 261 -31.09 -6.52 4.82
N PRO A 262 -31.26 -6.07 3.57
CA PRO A 262 -32.23 -6.66 2.65
C PRO A 262 -31.77 -8.03 2.15
N TRP A 263 -32.73 -8.89 1.79
CA TRP A 263 -32.45 -10.24 1.30
C TRP A 263 -31.64 -10.25 -0.02
N ASN A 264 -31.84 -9.23 -0.87
CA ASN A 264 -31.13 -9.05 -2.14
C ASN A 264 -29.85 -8.21 -2.01
N TYR A 265 -29.22 -8.13 -0.83
CA TYR A 265 -28.05 -7.27 -0.59
C TYR A 265 -26.91 -7.46 -1.62
N ARG A 266 -26.71 -8.67 -2.15
CA ARG A 266 -25.69 -8.95 -3.18
C ARG A 266 -25.94 -8.20 -4.50
N ALA A 267 -27.20 -7.90 -4.83
CA ALA A 267 -27.53 -7.12 -6.02
C ALA A 267 -27.09 -5.65 -5.86
N TRP A 268 -27.19 -5.10 -4.64
CA TRP A 268 -26.64 -3.77 -4.32
C TRP A 268 -25.13 -3.74 -4.43
N GLU A 269 -24.45 -4.72 -3.82
CA GLU A 269 -22.99 -4.84 -3.85
C GLU A 269 -22.49 -4.91 -5.29
N ARG A 270 -23.02 -5.83 -6.10
CA ARG A 270 -22.68 -5.94 -7.52
C ARG A 270 -23.04 -4.69 -8.31
N GLY A 271 -24.21 -4.10 -8.08
CA GLY A 271 -24.62 -2.87 -8.77
C GLY A 271 -23.59 -1.76 -8.58
N VAL A 272 -23.18 -1.53 -7.33
CA VAL A 272 -22.16 -0.51 -7.02
C VAL A 272 -20.81 -0.87 -7.62
N GLU A 273 -20.39 -2.14 -7.63
CA GLU A 273 -19.14 -2.55 -8.27
C GLU A 273 -19.14 -2.29 -9.78
N TYR A 274 -20.22 -2.65 -10.49
CA TYR A 274 -20.36 -2.40 -11.93
C TYR A 274 -20.42 -0.91 -12.25
N LEU A 275 -21.19 -0.13 -11.48
CA LEU A 275 -21.23 1.32 -11.63
C LEU A 275 -19.83 1.92 -11.37
N ASN A 276 -19.10 1.40 -10.39
CA ASN A 276 -17.73 1.82 -10.11
C ASN A 276 -16.76 1.47 -11.23
N GLY A 277 -16.87 0.31 -11.88
CA GLY A 277 -16.07 -0.01 -13.07
C GLY A 277 -16.19 1.10 -14.14
N ALA A 278 -17.40 1.62 -14.34
CA ALA A 278 -17.66 2.73 -15.25
C ALA A 278 -17.13 4.07 -14.72
N LEU A 279 -17.42 4.41 -13.46
CA LEU A 279 -16.97 5.65 -12.83
C LEU A 279 -15.45 5.75 -12.81
N GLY A 280 -14.75 4.67 -12.51
CA GLY A 280 -13.29 4.65 -12.41
C GLY A 280 -12.61 4.85 -13.76
N THR A 281 -13.12 4.19 -14.79
CA THR A 281 -12.56 4.32 -16.15
C THR A 281 -12.82 5.69 -16.77
N GLN A 282 -13.98 6.29 -16.54
CA GLN A 282 -14.39 7.53 -17.23
C GLN A 282 -14.15 8.80 -16.39
N LEU A 283 -14.43 8.76 -15.09
CA LEU A 283 -14.40 9.92 -14.20
C LEU A 283 -13.36 9.79 -13.07
N ARG A 284 -12.70 8.62 -12.97
CA ARG A 284 -11.81 8.24 -11.86
C ARG A 284 -12.49 8.38 -10.49
N GLY A 285 -13.80 8.18 -10.45
CA GLY A 285 -14.62 8.25 -9.24
C GLY A 285 -14.76 6.91 -8.51
N ASP A 286 -15.14 6.98 -7.24
CA ASP A 286 -15.42 5.83 -6.40
C ASP A 286 -16.69 6.04 -5.58
N LEU A 287 -17.77 5.36 -5.93
CA LEU A 287 -19.05 5.42 -5.23
C LEU A 287 -19.07 4.44 -4.05
N MET A 288 -19.48 4.94 -2.89
CA MET A 288 -19.83 4.19 -1.70
C MET A 288 -21.29 4.44 -1.36
N LEU A 289 -22.00 3.41 -0.94
CA LEU A 289 -23.43 3.47 -0.64
C LEU A 289 -23.68 3.06 0.81
N VAL A 290 -24.43 3.86 1.55
CA VAL A 290 -24.91 3.54 2.90
C VAL A 290 -26.42 3.50 2.88
N ILE A 291 -27.00 2.35 3.17
CA ILE A 291 -28.43 2.10 3.20
C ILE A 291 -28.86 2.01 4.65
N VAL A 292 -29.79 2.88 5.04
CA VAL A 292 -30.24 3.05 6.41
C VAL A 292 -31.71 2.68 6.52
N ASN A 293 -31.99 1.69 7.36
CA ASN A 293 -33.33 1.40 7.86
C ASN A 293 -33.26 1.39 9.40
N ASN A 294 -33.26 2.60 9.97
CA ASN A 294 -33.18 2.80 11.42
C ASN A 294 -33.85 4.11 11.84
N PRO A 295 -34.88 4.08 12.72
CA PRO A 295 -35.59 5.28 13.15
C PRO A 295 -34.72 6.35 13.83
N SER A 296 -33.69 5.93 14.58
CA SER A 296 -32.79 6.86 15.27
C SER A 296 -31.96 7.70 14.28
N VAL A 297 -31.72 7.16 13.09
CA VAL A 297 -31.05 7.89 12.01
C VAL A 297 -32.06 8.66 11.17
N SER A 298 -33.19 8.04 10.80
CA SER A 298 -34.23 8.70 9.98
C SER A 298 -34.80 9.96 10.62
N SER A 299 -34.81 10.06 11.95
CA SER A 299 -35.28 11.27 12.66
C SER A 299 -34.40 12.51 12.44
N ASN A 300 -33.11 12.35 12.10
CA ASN A 300 -32.21 13.46 11.78
C ASN A 300 -31.10 13.03 10.80
N PRO A 301 -31.42 12.91 9.51
CA PRO A 301 -30.49 12.43 8.48
C PRO A 301 -29.25 13.32 8.31
N GLU A 302 -29.38 14.64 8.48
CA GLU A 302 -28.30 15.61 8.38
C GLU A 302 -27.25 15.38 9.46
N ARG A 303 -27.69 15.27 10.72
CA ARG A 303 -26.82 15.05 11.87
C ARG A 303 -26.03 13.74 11.72
N TYR A 304 -26.71 12.67 11.30
CA TYR A 304 -26.05 11.40 11.01
C TYR A 304 -25.04 11.51 9.87
N THR A 305 -25.42 12.12 8.74
CA THR A 305 -24.54 12.24 7.58
C THR A 305 -23.29 13.07 7.89
N LEU A 306 -23.43 14.14 8.68
CA LEU A 306 -22.31 14.93 9.16
C LEU A 306 -21.38 14.09 10.06
N ALA A 307 -21.95 13.34 11.00
CA ALA A 307 -21.18 12.44 11.86
C ALA A 307 -20.45 11.35 11.06
N LEU A 308 -21.12 10.75 10.08
CA LEU A 308 -20.53 9.75 9.18
C LEU A 308 -19.36 10.31 8.38
N LYS A 309 -19.54 11.49 7.77
CA LYS A 309 -18.47 12.17 7.03
C LYS A 309 -17.28 12.49 7.92
N ALA A 310 -17.52 13.06 9.10
CA ALA A 310 -16.47 13.40 10.06
C ALA A 310 -15.73 12.14 10.55
N HIS A 311 -16.46 11.06 10.86
CA HIS A 311 -15.90 9.78 11.26
C HIS A 311 -15.02 9.17 10.16
N TRP A 312 -15.49 9.13 8.92
CA TRP A 312 -14.72 8.57 7.80
C TRP A 312 -13.51 9.43 7.40
N GLN A 313 -13.51 10.73 7.72
CA GLN A 313 -12.35 11.62 7.53
C GLN A 313 -11.36 11.57 8.71
N ASP A 314 -11.68 10.86 9.79
CA ASP A 314 -10.84 10.79 10.98
C ASP A 314 -9.57 9.97 10.72
N LYS A 315 -8.45 10.68 10.57
CA LYS A 315 -7.12 10.09 10.38
C LYS A 315 -6.68 9.26 11.59
N THR A 316 -7.18 9.53 12.79
CA THR A 316 -6.81 8.74 13.97
C THR A 316 -7.46 7.35 13.94
N ALA A 317 -8.70 7.25 13.44
CA ALA A 317 -9.42 6.00 13.29
C ALA A 317 -9.02 5.20 12.03
N TYR A 318 -8.76 5.87 10.91
CA TYR A 318 -8.57 5.22 9.61
C TYR A 318 -7.16 5.38 9.01
N GLY A 319 -6.29 6.22 9.58
CA GLY A 319 -4.95 6.44 9.06
C GLY A 319 -4.95 6.88 7.59
N ALA A 320 -4.18 6.16 6.78
CA ALA A 320 -4.10 6.40 5.33
C ALA A 320 -5.35 5.93 4.55
N ASP A 321 -6.26 5.18 5.20
CA ASP A 321 -7.53 4.70 4.63
C ASP A 321 -8.72 5.59 4.94
N ALA A 322 -8.49 6.79 5.48
CA ALA A 322 -9.51 7.80 5.61
C ALA A 322 -10.14 8.15 4.24
N LEU A 323 -11.37 8.66 4.26
CA LEU A 323 -12.22 8.85 3.08
C LEU A 323 -11.47 9.44 1.88
N PRO A 324 -11.33 8.69 0.75
CA PRO A 324 -10.46 9.12 -0.33
C PRO A 324 -11.03 10.28 -1.14
N LYS A 325 -10.15 11.07 -1.77
CA LYS A 325 -10.55 12.28 -2.52
C LYS A 325 -11.52 12.00 -3.68
N ASN A 326 -11.47 10.80 -4.25
CA ASN A 326 -12.36 10.40 -5.34
C ASN A 326 -13.64 9.71 -4.85
N ALA A 327 -13.83 9.58 -3.53
CA ALA A 327 -15.04 9.01 -2.96
C ALA A 327 -16.25 9.93 -3.11
N MET A 328 -17.35 9.33 -3.54
CA MET A 328 -18.71 9.85 -3.46
C MET A 328 -19.47 8.93 -2.52
N VAL A 329 -20.03 9.49 -1.46
CA VAL A 329 -20.85 8.74 -0.52
C VAL A 329 -22.28 9.16 -0.71
N VAL A 330 -23.14 8.18 -0.98
CA VAL A 330 -24.60 8.37 -1.00
C VAL A 330 -25.19 7.59 0.17
N VAL A 331 -25.99 8.26 0.96
CA VAL A 331 -26.73 7.70 2.09
C VAL A 331 -28.21 7.69 1.72
N LEU A 332 -28.83 6.52 1.75
CA LEU A 332 -30.23 6.31 1.42
C LEU A 332 -30.96 5.84 2.68
N GLY A 333 -31.99 6.57 3.07
CA GLY A 333 -32.83 6.20 4.21
C GLY A 333 -34.21 5.75 3.78
N THR A 334 -34.73 4.76 4.50
CA THR A 334 -36.08 4.24 4.33
C THR A 334 -36.70 3.96 5.69
N ASP A 335 -37.99 4.22 5.82
CA ASP A 335 -38.76 3.92 7.04
C ASP A 335 -39.53 2.59 6.93
N ASP A 336 -39.82 2.15 5.71
CA ASP A 336 -40.62 0.95 5.41
C ASP A 336 -39.81 -0.17 4.73
N GLY A 337 -38.57 0.10 4.34
CA GLY A 337 -37.71 -0.81 3.59
C GLY A 337 -37.95 -0.85 2.07
N ASN A 338 -38.96 -0.14 1.57
CA ASN A 338 -39.43 -0.24 0.19
C ASN A 338 -39.26 1.05 -0.60
N ILE A 339 -39.37 2.22 0.05
CA ILE A 339 -39.27 3.53 -0.60
C ILE A 339 -38.17 4.35 0.09
N ILE A 340 -37.44 5.14 -0.70
CA ILE A 340 -36.48 6.11 -0.17
C ILE A 340 -37.25 7.27 0.47
N SER A 341 -37.24 7.35 1.80
CA SER A 341 -37.81 8.45 2.58
C SER A 341 -36.95 9.72 2.51
N TRP A 342 -35.63 9.54 2.45
CA TRP A 342 -34.65 10.63 2.37
C TRP A 342 -33.33 10.13 1.76
N SER A 343 -32.55 11.04 1.17
CA SER A 343 -31.19 10.75 0.73
C SER A 343 -30.23 11.87 1.12
N ARG A 344 -28.97 11.54 1.35
CA ARG A 344 -27.91 12.52 1.61
C ARG A 344 -26.69 12.11 0.80
N ALA A 345 -25.88 13.07 0.40
CA ALA A 345 -24.65 12.76 -0.32
C ALA A 345 -23.53 13.71 0.09
N PHE A 346 -22.31 13.20 0.07
CA PHE A 346 -21.12 13.99 0.30
C PHE A 346 -19.91 13.40 -0.40
N THR A 347 -18.90 14.25 -0.61
CA THR A 347 -17.58 13.86 -1.08
C THR A 347 -16.55 14.12 0.00
N ALA A 348 -15.38 13.49 -0.12
CA ALA A 348 -14.23 13.85 0.72
C ALA A 348 -13.76 15.28 0.48
N MET A 349 -13.87 15.76 -0.76
CA MET A 349 -13.45 17.09 -1.15
C MET A 349 -14.47 18.14 -0.70
N PRO A 350 -14.01 19.30 -0.18
CA PRO A 350 -14.89 20.37 0.28
C PRO A 350 -15.51 21.18 -0.88
N LEU A 351 -14.94 21.09 -2.09
CA LEU A 351 -15.34 21.88 -3.24
C LEU A 351 -15.49 21.03 -4.51
N GLY A 352 -16.17 21.57 -5.53
CA GLY A 352 -16.19 21.09 -6.92
C GLY A 352 -17.29 20.08 -7.26
N ASN A 353 -18.08 19.64 -6.28
CA ASN A 353 -19.18 18.68 -6.46
C ASN A 353 -20.47 19.11 -5.74
N GLU A 354 -20.62 20.39 -5.41
CA GLU A 354 -21.70 20.96 -4.59
C GLU A 354 -23.07 20.77 -5.25
N LYS A 355 -23.14 20.98 -6.57
CA LYS A 355 -24.38 20.79 -7.33
C LYS A 355 -24.77 19.31 -7.41
N MET A 356 -23.80 18.42 -7.66
CA MET A 356 -24.00 16.97 -7.64
C MET A 356 -24.55 16.50 -6.29
N THR A 357 -23.91 16.87 -5.17
CA THR A 357 -24.34 16.46 -3.83
C THR A 357 -25.72 17.03 -3.47
N THR A 358 -26.01 18.27 -3.90
CA THR A 358 -27.34 18.88 -3.73
C THR A 358 -28.42 18.11 -4.48
N VAL A 359 -28.18 17.73 -5.74
CA VAL A 359 -29.16 16.97 -6.52
C VAL A 359 -29.34 15.55 -5.97
N LEU A 360 -28.27 14.88 -5.53
CA LEU A 360 -28.36 13.56 -4.89
C LEU A 360 -29.11 13.60 -3.54
N ARG A 361 -29.05 14.72 -2.83
CA ARG A 361 -29.73 14.91 -1.54
C ARG A 361 -31.26 14.84 -1.67
N ASP A 362 -31.80 15.40 -2.74
CA ASP A 362 -33.24 15.59 -2.87
C ASP A 362 -33.84 14.75 -4.02
N GLY A 363 -33.03 14.40 -5.03
CA GLY A 363 -33.47 13.75 -6.26
C GLY A 363 -33.72 12.24 -6.17
N LEU A 364 -33.38 11.58 -5.06
CA LEU A 364 -33.61 10.14 -4.88
C LEU A 364 -34.84 9.82 -4.01
N LYS A 365 -35.41 10.83 -3.34
CA LYS A 365 -36.58 10.67 -2.48
C LYS A 365 -37.80 10.21 -3.27
N GLY A 366 -38.56 9.26 -2.72
CA GLY A 366 -39.77 8.71 -3.32
C GLY A 366 -39.53 7.60 -4.35
N LEU A 367 -38.28 7.29 -4.67
CA LEU A 367 -37.96 6.17 -5.55
C LEU A 367 -38.06 4.83 -4.81
N PRO A 368 -38.41 3.74 -5.51
CA PRO A 368 -38.33 2.39 -4.96
C PRO A 368 -36.91 2.04 -4.54
N MET A 369 -36.77 1.44 -3.35
CA MET A 369 -35.52 1.04 -2.72
C MET A 369 -34.98 -0.27 -3.34
N VAL A 370 -34.67 -0.23 -4.64
CA VAL A 370 -34.17 -1.37 -5.41
C VAL A 370 -32.92 -1.00 -6.23
N PRO A 371 -31.89 -1.87 -6.30
CA PRO A 371 -30.63 -1.57 -6.99
C PRO A 371 -30.82 -1.11 -8.44
N GLU A 372 -31.75 -1.73 -9.16
CA GLU A 372 -31.95 -1.53 -10.59
C GLU A 372 -32.45 -0.13 -10.94
N LYS A 373 -33.24 0.49 -10.04
CA LYS A 373 -33.79 1.85 -10.24
C LYS A 373 -32.82 2.94 -9.79
N ILE A 374 -31.94 2.62 -8.85
CA ILE A 374 -31.04 3.61 -8.24
C ILE A 374 -29.68 3.58 -8.92
N ILE A 375 -29.08 2.39 -9.04
CA ILE A 375 -27.73 2.18 -9.54
C ILE A 375 -27.73 1.82 -11.03
N GLY A 376 -28.64 0.92 -11.43
CA GLY A 376 -28.75 0.44 -12.81
C GLY A 376 -28.42 -1.04 -12.98
N PRO A 377 -28.18 -1.51 -14.22
CA PRO A 377 -27.92 -2.91 -14.50
C PRO A 377 -26.64 -3.40 -13.81
N ILE A 378 -26.61 -4.70 -13.49
CA ILE A 378 -25.43 -5.41 -12.95
C ILE A 378 -24.62 -6.10 -14.06
N GLN A 379 -24.61 -5.51 -15.26
CA GLN A 379 -23.92 -6.04 -16.43
C GLN A 379 -23.27 -4.90 -17.23
N SER A 380 -22.04 -5.14 -17.68
CA SER A 380 -21.32 -4.28 -18.61
C SER A 380 -21.49 -4.80 -20.04
N ARG A 381 -21.13 -3.97 -21.02
CA ARG A 381 -21.01 -4.40 -22.42
C ARG A 381 -19.66 -3.98 -22.96
N ARG A 382 -19.08 -4.81 -23.84
CA ARG A 382 -17.86 -4.46 -24.56
C ARG A 382 -18.14 -4.27 -26.04
N ASP A 383 -17.60 -3.20 -26.61
CA ASP A 383 -17.55 -2.96 -28.06
C ASP A 383 -16.10 -2.70 -28.52
N GLN A 384 -15.92 -2.32 -29.78
CA GLN A 384 -14.60 -2.01 -30.37
C GLN A 384 -13.91 -0.79 -29.72
N LYS A 385 -14.65 0.09 -29.05
CA LYS A 385 -14.14 1.30 -28.39
C LYS A 385 -13.80 1.07 -26.92
N GLY A 386 -14.27 -0.03 -26.32
CA GLY A 386 -13.89 -0.46 -24.99
C GLY A 386 -15.03 -1.10 -24.21
N VAL A 387 -14.86 -1.19 -22.90
CA VAL A 387 -15.95 -1.60 -21.99
C VAL A 387 -16.77 -0.38 -21.62
N TRP A 388 -18.06 -0.43 -21.88
CA TRP A 388 -19.01 0.60 -21.48
C TRP A 388 -20.10 0.02 -20.60
N TYR A 389 -20.53 0.84 -19.64
CA TYR A 389 -21.70 0.58 -18.83
C TYR A 389 -22.84 1.39 -19.43
N PRO A 390 -23.96 0.77 -19.85
CA PRO A 390 -25.06 1.51 -20.45
C PRO A 390 -25.65 2.51 -19.47
N PRO A 391 -25.41 3.83 -19.65
CA PRO A 391 -26.12 4.81 -18.85
C PRO A 391 -27.57 4.95 -19.33
N ASP A 392 -27.84 4.55 -20.58
CA ASP A 392 -29.16 4.56 -21.20
C ASP A 392 -30.00 3.37 -20.73
N SER A 393 -30.69 3.58 -19.63
CA SER A 393 -32.08 3.13 -19.58
C SER A 393 -32.90 4.16 -18.82
N ASN A 394 -33.99 4.59 -19.44
CA ASN A 394 -34.96 5.51 -18.86
C ASN A 394 -35.28 5.11 -17.41
N GLY A 395 -34.98 5.99 -16.45
CA GLY A 395 -35.37 5.83 -15.05
C GLY A 395 -34.31 5.36 -14.06
N ILE A 396 -33.01 5.29 -14.40
CA ILE A 396 -31.93 5.07 -13.43
C ILE A 396 -31.34 6.42 -12.96
N MET A 397 -31.36 6.71 -11.66
CA MET A 397 -31.03 8.07 -11.18
C MET A 397 -29.54 8.33 -10.90
N LEU A 398 -28.79 7.41 -10.25
CA LEU A 398 -27.40 7.71 -9.90
C LEU A 398 -26.50 7.97 -11.12
N PRO A 399 -26.48 7.14 -12.17
CA PRO A 399 -25.63 7.39 -13.33
C PRO A 399 -25.98 8.70 -14.04
N ARG A 400 -27.27 9.07 -14.13
CA ARG A 400 -27.70 10.32 -14.77
C ARG A 400 -27.12 11.54 -14.08
N ILE A 401 -27.15 11.55 -12.74
CA ILE A 401 -26.59 12.64 -11.94
C ILE A 401 -25.06 12.61 -12.01
N LEU A 402 -24.42 11.47 -11.76
CA LEU A 402 -22.96 11.35 -11.66
C LEU A 402 -22.24 11.67 -12.98
N TRP A 403 -22.85 11.38 -14.13
CA TRP A 403 -22.31 11.74 -15.45
C TRP A 403 -22.80 13.08 -15.98
N GLY A 404 -23.74 13.72 -15.28
CA GLY A 404 -24.36 14.97 -15.74
C GLY A 404 -25.10 14.81 -17.06
N ILE A 405 -25.84 13.72 -17.23
CA ILE A 405 -26.61 13.42 -18.44
C ILE A 405 -27.72 14.46 -18.64
N ASP A 406 -28.43 14.79 -17.56
CA ASP A 406 -29.51 15.77 -17.56
C ASP A 406 -29.02 17.20 -17.33
N ASP A 407 -28.03 17.34 -16.46
CA ASP A 407 -27.43 18.61 -16.09
C ASP A 407 -25.90 18.43 -16.00
N PRO A 408 -25.12 18.95 -16.96
CA PRO A 408 -23.66 18.82 -16.97
C PRO A 408 -22.98 19.34 -15.69
N SER A 409 -23.63 20.25 -14.96
CA SER A 409 -23.10 20.79 -13.70
C SER A 409 -23.18 19.80 -12.53
N THR A 410 -23.94 18.71 -12.69
CA THR A 410 -24.00 17.60 -11.72
C THR A 410 -22.93 16.54 -11.95
N LYS A 411 -22.22 16.58 -13.07
CA LYS A 411 -21.16 15.62 -13.39
C LYS A 411 -20.09 15.61 -12.30
N PHE A 412 -19.70 14.42 -11.84
CA PHE A 412 -18.62 14.27 -10.87
C PHE A 412 -17.31 14.85 -11.41
N ILE A 413 -16.67 15.68 -10.58
CA ILE A 413 -15.38 16.29 -10.87
C ILE A 413 -14.38 15.79 -9.83
N ARG A 414 -13.32 15.13 -10.32
CA ARG A 414 -12.17 14.77 -9.48
C ARG A 414 -11.29 16.00 -9.27
N VAL A 415 -11.34 16.56 -8.07
CA VAL A 415 -10.56 17.75 -7.69
C VAL A 415 -9.06 17.45 -7.61
N SER A 416 -8.24 18.35 -8.13
CA SER A 416 -6.78 18.29 -8.04
C SER A 416 -6.28 18.66 -6.65
N MET A 417 -5.26 17.95 -6.17
CA MET A 417 -4.62 18.25 -4.86
C MET A 417 -3.57 19.33 -4.99
N SER A 418 -2.81 19.34 -6.09
CA SER A 418 -1.77 20.33 -6.37
C SER A 418 -2.33 21.58 -7.05
N GLY A 419 -3.40 21.43 -7.83
CA GLY A 419 -3.97 22.52 -8.65
C GLY A 419 -3.26 22.69 -9.99
N ASP A 420 -2.45 21.72 -10.42
CA ASP A 420 -1.70 21.74 -11.69
C ASP A 420 -2.60 21.79 -12.94
N ASP A 421 -3.91 21.57 -12.76
CA ASP A 421 -4.95 21.64 -13.78
C ASP A 421 -5.56 23.05 -13.93
N GLY A 422 -4.99 24.06 -13.25
CA GLY A 422 -5.42 25.46 -13.33
C GLY A 422 -6.75 25.74 -12.60
N LYS A 423 -7.30 24.77 -11.88
CA LYS A 423 -8.60 24.87 -11.18
C LYS A 423 -8.49 25.12 -9.68
N GLY A 424 -7.29 25.49 -9.21
CA GLY A 424 -6.99 25.66 -7.79
C GLY A 424 -6.72 24.32 -7.10
N GLY A 425 -5.90 24.35 -6.06
CA GLY A 425 -5.47 23.16 -5.32
C GLY A 425 -5.11 23.47 -3.88
N PHE A 426 -4.73 22.43 -3.14
CA PHE A 426 -4.47 22.47 -1.71
C PHE A 426 -2.98 22.41 -1.36
N LEU A 427 -2.11 22.69 -2.33
CA LEU A 427 -0.65 22.63 -2.15
C LEU A 427 -0.15 23.58 -1.04
N TYR A 428 -0.85 24.69 -0.80
CA TYR A 428 -0.53 25.65 0.26
C TYR A 428 -0.56 25.01 1.66
N LEU A 429 -1.41 23.99 1.88
CA LEU A 429 -1.48 23.26 3.14
C LEU A 429 -0.23 22.41 3.41
N LYS A 430 0.58 22.12 2.39
CA LYS A 430 1.82 21.33 2.55
C LYS A 430 2.76 21.94 3.59
N GLY A 431 2.76 23.27 3.72
CA GLY A 431 3.58 23.98 4.72
C GLY A 431 3.11 23.77 6.17
N GLU A 432 1.84 23.43 6.38
CA GLU A 432 1.25 23.22 7.71
C GLU A 432 1.53 21.82 8.26
N ILE A 433 1.94 20.88 7.41
CA ILE A 433 2.12 19.48 7.77
C ILE A 433 3.42 19.31 8.54
N GLN A 434 3.31 18.79 9.76
CA GLN A 434 4.46 18.47 10.61
C GLN A 434 4.60 16.95 10.79
N PRO A 435 5.82 16.45 11.04
CA PRO A 435 6.02 15.12 11.57
C PRO A 435 5.27 14.94 12.90
N THR A 436 4.79 13.74 13.17
CA THR A 436 4.23 13.39 14.48
C THR A 436 5.33 13.43 15.54
N THR A 437 4.94 13.54 16.82
CA THR A 437 5.90 13.51 17.94
C THR A 437 6.79 12.26 17.90
N GLY A 438 6.22 11.09 17.60
CA GLY A 438 6.98 9.85 17.46
C GLY A 438 7.98 9.87 16.30
N GLN A 439 7.60 10.44 15.15
CA GLN A 439 8.52 10.61 14.01
C GLN A 439 9.64 11.60 14.33
N ALA A 440 9.33 12.70 15.02
CA ALA A 440 10.34 13.67 15.43
C ALA A 440 11.40 13.05 16.36
N TRP A 441 10.97 12.20 17.31
CA TRP A 441 11.88 11.41 18.15
C TRP A 441 12.71 10.42 17.36
N ALA A 442 12.10 9.65 16.44
CA ALA A 442 12.83 8.69 15.60
C ALA A 442 13.91 9.38 14.75
N ILE A 443 13.59 10.55 14.17
CA ILE A 443 14.56 11.38 13.45
C ILE A 443 15.72 11.78 14.36
N GLY A 444 15.42 12.23 15.59
CA GLY A 444 16.43 12.59 16.58
C GLY A 444 17.36 11.43 16.95
N ILE A 445 16.80 10.22 17.16
CA ILE A 445 17.54 9.00 17.49
C ILE A 445 18.45 8.58 16.33
N VAL A 446 17.92 8.49 15.10
CA VAL A 446 18.71 8.12 13.93
C VAL A 446 19.83 9.13 13.69
N SER A 447 19.50 10.42 13.80
CA SER A 447 20.50 11.48 13.68
C SER A 447 21.59 11.34 14.74
N PHE A 448 21.24 11.02 15.98
CA PHE A 448 22.20 10.81 17.05
C PHE A 448 23.11 9.60 16.80
N ILE A 449 22.57 8.47 16.36
CA ILE A 449 23.33 7.27 16.00
C ILE A 449 24.34 7.57 14.89
N LEU A 450 23.91 8.27 13.83
CA LEU A 450 24.79 8.67 12.74
C LEU A 450 25.91 9.62 13.20
N CYS A 451 25.58 10.58 14.09
CA CYS A 451 26.59 11.46 14.69
C CYS A 451 27.59 10.70 15.57
N ILE A 452 27.14 9.72 16.37
CA ILE A 452 28.03 8.83 17.13
C ILE A 452 28.94 8.02 16.20
N GLY A 453 28.44 7.59 15.03
CA GLY A 453 29.25 6.89 14.03
C GLY A 453 30.50 7.67 13.63
N ILE A 454 30.44 9.01 13.54
CA ILE A 454 31.62 9.85 13.26
C ILE A 454 32.61 9.80 14.42
N TRP A 455 32.13 9.84 15.67
CA TRP A 455 32.99 9.72 16.85
C TRP A 455 33.70 8.37 16.92
N LEU A 456 32.99 7.29 16.60
CA LEU A 456 33.58 5.94 16.53
C LEU A 456 34.57 5.80 15.36
N TRP A 457 34.28 6.44 14.23
CA TRP A 457 35.21 6.50 13.10
C TRP A 457 36.50 7.23 13.49
N ALA A 458 36.38 8.40 14.14
CA ALA A 458 37.54 9.16 14.62
C ALA A 458 38.33 8.40 15.69
N ALA A 459 37.65 7.65 16.56
CA ALA A 459 38.33 6.77 17.52
C ALA A 459 39.13 5.65 16.83
N ASN A 460 38.66 5.14 15.69
CA ASN A 460 39.31 4.04 14.97
C ASN A 460 40.30 4.48 13.88
N HIS A 461 40.36 5.77 13.56
CA HIS A 461 41.30 6.31 12.57
C HIS A 461 42.63 6.64 13.24
N ARG A 462 43.73 6.03 12.78
CA ARG A 462 45.08 6.31 13.27
C ARG A 462 45.71 7.42 12.44
N ASP A 463 45.86 8.61 13.02
CA ASP A 463 46.66 9.67 12.43
C ASP A 463 48.16 9.35 12.63
N THR A 464 48.84 8.88 11.59
CA THR A 464 50.28 8.56 11.63
C THR A 464 51.18 9.80 11.61
N SER A 465 50.62 11.00 11.74
CA SER A 465 51.33 12.27 11.55
C SER A 465 51.96 12.86 12.83
N GLU A 466 51.65 12.34 14.02
CA GLU A 466 52.40 12.70 15.25
C GLU A 466 53.60 11.75 15.44
N GLY A 467 54.67 12.00 14.69
CA GLY A 467 55.98 11.42 14.96
C GLY A 467 56.51 11.85 16.33
N PRO A 468 57.36 11.03 17.00
CA PRO A 468 57.79 11.27 18.37
C PRO A 468 58.55 12.60 18.46
N THR A 469 57.98 13.52 19.24
CA THR A 469 58.65 14.76 19.64
C THR A 469 59.95 14.45 20.38
N ARG A 470 61.05 14.77 19.71
CA ARG A 470 62.42 15.07 20.20
C ARG A 470 62.60 14.91 21.72
N PHE A 471 63.31 13.86 22.11
CA PHE A 471 64.01 13.81 23.40
C PHE A 471 65.08 14.92 23.43
N GLY A 472 64.80 15.96 24.20
CA GLY A 472 65.80 16.91 24.69
C GLY A 472 66.65 16.23 25.76
N GLY A 473 67.96 16.28 25.59
CA GLY A 473 68.89 15.80 26.61
C GLY A 473 68.88 16.67 27.86
N TYR A 474 69.28 16.10 28.99
CA TYR A 474 70.28 16.70 29.87
C TYR A 474 70.91 15.66 30.80
N HIS A 475 72.20 15.88 30.99
CA HIS A 475 73.28 15.09 31.59
C HIS A 475 73.27 14.76 33.10
N ARG A 476 74.15 13.79 33.43
CA ARG A 476 74.94 13.52 34.66
C ARG A 476 74.21 12.72 35.77
N ARG A 477 74.85 11.73 36.41
CA ARG A 477 76.27 11.40 36.58
C ARG A 477 76.44 9.89 36.73
#